data_AF-A0A382I8I6-F1
#
_entry.id   AF-A0A382I8I6-F1
#
_cell.length_a   1.000
_cell.length_b   1.000
_cell.length_c   1.000
_cell.angle_alpha   90.00
_cell.angle_beta   90.00
_cell.angle_gamma   90.00
#
_symmetry.space_group_name_H-M   'P 1'
#
loop_
_entity.id
_entity.type
_entity.pdbx_description
1 polymer ?
#
loop_
_entity_poly.entity_id
_entity_poly.type
_entity_poly.pdbx_seq_one_letter_code
_entity_poly.pdbx_strand_id
1 'polypeptide(L)' 'VKERAGPLSVQRPFYPEEDVCHAYVLHPPGGVVGGDQLELNVQVGEQSSALITTPAANKIYRSNGPE' A
#
# COMPACT_ATOMS: atom_id res chain seq x y z
N VAL A 1 17.50 3.17 -7.10
CA VAL A 1 16.25 3.17 -7.88
C VAL A 1 15.25 2.37 -7.08
N LYS A 2 14.14 2.95 -6.61
CA LYS A 2 13.13 2.18 -5.88
C LYS A 2 12.38 1.37 -6.93
N GLU A 3 12.82 0.15 -7.19
CA GLU A 3 12.10 -0.77 -8.05
C GLU A 3 10.68 -0.87 -7.53
N ARG A 4 9.75 -0.55 -8.41
CA ARG A 4 8.35 -0.74 -8.16
C ARG A 4 7.84 -1.73 -9.18
N ALA A 5 7.50 -2.91 -8.71
CA ALA A 5 6.69 -3.85 -9.46
C ALA A 5 5.22 -3.59 -9.13
N GLY A 6 4.39 -3.41 -10.16
CA GLY A 6 2.94 -3.32 -10.01
C GLY A 6 2.38 -1.93 -9.66
N PRO A 7 1.06 -1.85 -9.40
CA PRO A 7 0.30 -0.59 -9.40
C PRO A 7 0.42 0.20 -8.08
N LEU A 8 0.91 -0.41 -7.00
CA LEU A 8 0.93 0.23 -5.68
C LEU A 8 1.86 1.43 -5.65
N SER A 9 1.43 2.51 -5.00
CA SER A 9 2.26 3.68 -4.76
C SER A 9 2.45 4.04 -3.31
N VAL A 10 3.60 4.63 -2.98
CA VAL A 10 3.91 5.11 -1.63
C VAL A 10 3.98 6.62 -1.71
N GLN A 11 3.11 7.32 -0.98
CA GLN A 11 3.19 8.76 -0.83
C GLN A 11 4.44 9.14 -0.03
N ARG A 12 4.94 10.36 -0.23
CA ARG A 12 6.00 10.93 0.60
C ARG A 12 5.63 10.76 2.09
N PRO A 13 6.49 10.13 2.91
CA PRO A 13 6.23 9.98 4.34
C PRO A 13 6.10 11.33 5.05
N PHE A 14 5.36 11.32 6.15
CA PHE A 14 5.11 12.48 7.01
C PHE A 14 5.03 12.05 8.48
N TYR A 15 5.15 12.99 9.42
CA TYR A 15 5.36 12.71 10.84
C TYR A 15 4.41 13.57 11.70
N PRO A 16 3.13 13.18 11.85
CA PRO A 16 2.16 13.93 12.64
C PRO A 16 2.33 13.70 14.16
N GLU A 17 2.98 12.62 14.56
CA GLU A 17 3.20 12.19 15.96
C GLU A 17 4.70 12.21 16.32
N GLU A 18 5.46 13.13 15.71
CA GLU A 18 6.92 13.31 15.84
C GLU A 18 7.75 12.09 15.43
N ASP A 19 7.85 11.06 16.28
CA ASP A 19 8.77 9.93 16.12
C ASP A 19 8.17 8.75 15.33
N VAL A 20 6.91 8.86 14.89
CA VAL A 20 6.23 7.83 14.09
C VAL A 20 6.22 8.24 12.62
N CYS A 21 6.83 7.42 11.78
CA CYS A 21 6.78 7.59 10.32
C CYS A 21 5.42 7.16 9.78
N HIS A 22 4.63 8.09 9.25
CA HIS A 22 3.38 7.77 8.58
C HIS A 22 3.60 7.73 7.07
N ALA A 23 3.20 6.63 6.43
CA ALA A 23 3.27 6.50 4.98
C ALA A 23 1.97 5.92 4.44
N TYR A 24 1.45 6.55 3.38
CA TYR A 24 0.29 6.06 2.68
C TYR A 24 0.70 5.15 1.53
N VAL A 25 0.11 3.96 1.49
CA VAL A 25 0.07 3.13 0.30
C VAL A 25 -1.19 3.48 -0.48
N LEU A 26 -1.04 3.73 -1.77
CA LEU A 26 -2.12 4.06 -2.68
C LEU A 26 -2.24 2.94 -3.72
N HIS A 27 -3.47 2.69 -4.14
CA HIS A 27 -3.77 1.87 -5.30
C HIS A 27 -4.48 2.77 -6.32
N PRO A 28 -3.72 3.42 -7.22
CA PRO A 28 -4.28 4.34 -8.22
C PRO A 28 -5.34 3.76 -9.19
N PRO A 29 -5.33 2.46 -9.53
CA PRO A 29 -6.38 1.87 -10.35
C PRO A 29 -7.80 2.06 -9.78
N GLY A 30 -8.81 1.94 -10.66
CA GLY A 30 -10.23 2.10 -10.28
C GLY A 30 -10.74 1.07 -9.26
N GLY A 31 -10.00 -0.01 -9.04
CA GLY A 31 -10.25 -1.06 -8.05
C GLY A 31 -9.47 -2.33 -8.41
N VAL A 32 -9.68 -3.38 -7.62
CA VAL A 32 -9.09 -4.70 -7.80
C VAL A 32 -10.07 -5.57 -8.57
N VAL A 33 -9.60 -6.24 -9.62
CA VAL A 33 -10.38 -7.18 -10.44
C VAL A 33 -9.91 -8.62 -10.23
N GLY A 34 -10.63 -9.59 -10.81
CA GLY A 34 -10.23 -10.99 -10.76
C GLY A 34 -8.85 -11.21 -11.39
N GLY A 35 -7.99 -11.96 -10.70
CA GLY A 35 -6.61 -12.25 -11.13
C GLY A 35 -5.57 -11.27 -10.57
N ASP A 36 -5.96 -10.10 -10.06
CA ASP A 36 -5.02 -9.16 -9.46
C ASP A 36 -4.42 -9.73 -8.17
N GLN A 37 -3.12 -9.53 -7.98
CA GLN A 37 -2.40 -9.83 -6.75
C GLN A 37 -1.64 -8.59 -6.29
N LEU A 38 -1.89 -8.18 -5.04
CA LEU A 38 -1.24 -7.05 -4.41
C LEU A 38 -0.46 -7.55 -3.20
N GLU A 39 0.86 -7.46 -3.26
CA GLU A 39 1.77 -7.87 -2.20
C GLU A 39 2.52 -6.66 -1.64
N LEU A 40 2.55 -6.54 -0.31
CA LEU A 40 3.29 -5.49 0.39
C LEU A 40 4.31 -6.14 1.32
N ASN A 41 5.59 -6.00 0.97
CA ASN A 41 6.70 -6.36 1.85
C ASN A 41 7.26 -5.10 2.50
N VAL A 42 7.19 -5.02 3.83
CA VAL A 42 7.66 -3.86 4.62
C VAL A 42 8.80 -4.29 5.52
N GLN A 43 9.92 -3.58 5.43
CA GLN A 43 11.09 -3.77 6.28
C GLN A 43 11.33 -2.48 7.06
N VAL A 44 11.52 -2.62 8.37
CA VAL A 44 11.77 -1.50 9.28
C VAL A 44 13.01 -1.79 10.11
N GLY A 45 13.75 -0.75 10.50
CA GLY A 45 14.98 -0.88 11.28
C GLY A 45 14.72 -1.18 12.75
N GLU A 46 15.77 -1.50 13.50
CA GLU A 46 15.69 -1.59 14.96
C GLU A 46 15.18 -0.27 15.57
N GLN A 47 14.38 -0.40 16.63
CA GLN A 47 13.82 0.74 17.38
C GLN A 47 13.02 1.74 16.53
N SER A 48 12.44 1.31 15.41
CA SER A 48 11.63 2.16 14.55
C SER A 48 10.13 2.02 14.81
N SER A 49 9.43 3.13 14.61
CA SER A 49 7.97 3.21 14.70
C SER A 49 7.40 3.71 13.38
N ALA A 50 6.45 2.98 12.81
CA ALA A 50 5.83 3.35 11.54
C ALA A 50 4.35 2.99 11.50
N LEU A 51 3.55 3.89 10.93
CA LEU A 51 2.18 3.65 10.52
C LEU A 51 2.12 3.58 8.99
N ILE A 52 1.85 2.39 8.47
CA ILE A 52 1.63 2.17 7.04
C ILE A 52 0.14 1.92 6.84
N THR A 53 -0.52 2.79 6.08
CA THR A 53 -1.98 2.70 5.89
C THR A 53 -2.40 3.13 4.50
N THR A 54 -3.67 2.93 4.15
CA THR A 54 -4.27 3.44 2.91
C THR A 54 -5.26 4.54 3.27
N PRO A 55 -5.28 5.69 2.57
CA PRO A 55 -6.18 6.80 2.91
C PRO A 55 -7.64 6.53 2.52
N ALA A 56 -7.90 5.46 1.76
CA ALA A 56 -9.23 5.10 1.29
C ALA A 56 -9.37 3.58 1.16
N ALA A 57 -10.62 3.11 1.21
CA ALA A 57 -10.95 1.73 0.92
C ALA A 57 -10.77 1.42 -0.58
N ASN A 58 -10.24 0.24 -0.87
CA ASN A 58 -10.14 -0.26 -2.24
C ASN A 58 -11.48 -0.81 -2.72
N LYS A 59 -11.88 -0.45 -3.94
CA LYS A 59 -13.03 -1.10 -4.60
C LYS A 59 -12.62 -2.50 -5.03
N ILE A 60 -13.38 -3.50 -4.62
CA ILE A 60 -13.21 -4.88 -5.05
C ILE A 60 -14.36 -5.22 -5.99
N TYR A 61 -14.04 -5.56 -7.24
CA TYR A 61 -15.04 -5.93 -8.22
C TYR A 61 -15.36 -7.43 -8.13
N ARG A 62 -16.61 -7.78 -8.46
CA ARG A 62 -17.03 -9.18 -8.58
C ARG A 62 -16.17 -9.86 -9.65
N SER A 63 -15.55 -10.99 -9.32
CA SER A 63 -14.90 -11.88 -10.29
C SER A 63 -15.84 -13.01 -10.71
N ASN A 64 -15.51 -13.70 -11.81
CA ASN A 64 -16.26 -14.86 -12.31
C ASN A 64 -16.01 -16.15 -11.49
N GLY A 65 -15.30 -16.05 -10.35
CA GLY A 65 -14.79 -17.20 -9.60
C GLY A 65 -13.28 -17.42 -9.83
N PRO A 66 -12.68 -18.44 -9.21
CA PRO A 66 -11.31 -18.83 -9.48
C PRO A 66 -11.16 -19.36 -10.92
N GLU A 67 -10.05 -19.01 -11.57
CA GLU A 67 -9.49 -19.80 -12.68
C GLU A 67 -8.70 -21.00 -12.13
#